data_AF-A0AAP2HCJ6-F1
#
_entry.id   AF-A0AAP2HCJ6-F1
#
_cell.length_a   1.000
_cell.length_b   1.000
_cell.length_c   1.000
_cell.angle_alpha   90.00
_cell.angle_beta   90.00
_cell.angle_gamma   90.00
#
_symmetry.space_group_name_H-M   'P 1'
#
loop_
_entity.id
_entity.type
_entity.pdbx_description
1 polymer ?
#
loop_
_entity_poly.entity_id
_entity_poly.type
_entity_poly.pdbx_seq_one_letter_code
_entity_poly.pdbx_strand_id
1 'polypeptide(L)'
;MSAVLVQPQQGDIEVIGQAPGQAGVLTPAALAFLAGLHRRFEPTRQARLKARGERQAFFDAGGLPDFREDTRAIRTGDWKVAPLPQALLDRRVEITGPVDPKMVINALNSGAKVYMADFEDSTSPTWANLIAGQCALIEAVRGTLEFTAPETGKHYTLRPFDQQAVLMVRPRGWHLDEKHLRVDGASISGGLFDLGLFAFHNAQALAAKDRGPYFYLPKLQSMEEAQLWNDVLDHIERELRLPSGQLKATVLIETLPAVFEMDEILHALRTRIAGLNCGRWDYVFSYIKTFRAHRDKVLPERAQVTMTQPFLKAYSELLIQTCHKRGAHAMGGMAAQIPISGDDEANEAALAKVRADKLREVTAGHDGTWVAHPALIPLAMKIFDERMPTPNQRHVLREDVWVTRDDLIKPSLGTITRTGFEGNVEVCVRYLAAWLDGNGCVPIHWLMEDAATAEIARTQLWQWLHSDGLHLHDGTPVDFALLERAFLNLPSRLGDRSRIPGASRINEAIGVLDRLTHADTLEDFLTLPAYARLD
;
A
#
# COMPACT_ATOMS: atom_id res chain seq x y z
N MET A 1 45.58 -25.75 23.49
CA MET A 1 44.66 -24.58 23.48
C MET A 1 43.59 -24.87 22.44
N SER A 2 42.49 -25.51 22.85
CA SER A 2 41.34 -25.70 21.96
C SER A 2 40.51 -24.44 21.97
N ALA A 3 40.37 -23.82 20.79
CA ALA A 3 39.40 -22.76 20.55
C ALA A 3 38.00 -23.35 20.78
N VAL A 4 37.37 -22.94 21.87
CA VAL A 4 35.95 -23.17 22.09
C VAL A 4 35.22 -22.29 21.10
N LEU A 5 34.69 -22.92 20.05
CA LEU A 5 33.66 -22.34 19.20
C LEU A 5 32.51 -21.91 20.11
N VAL A 6 32.36 -20.60 20.28
CA VAL A 6 31.17 -20.01 20.89
C VAL A 6 30.00 -20.39 19.99
N GLN A 7 29.19 -21.35 20.42
CA GLN A 7 27.88 -21.57 19.82
C GLN A 7 27.09 -20.26 19.98
N PRO A 8 26.55 -19.69 18.89
CA PRO A 8 25.65 -18.56 19.03
C PRO A 8 24.48 -19.01 19.89
N GLN A 9 24.12 -18.22 20.91
CA GLN A 9 22.88 -18.41 21.65
C GLN A 9 21.73 -18.54 20.63
N GLN A 10 21.19 -19.74 20.46
CA GLN A 10 19.89 -19.92 19.83
C GLN A 10 18.87 -19.33 20.80
N GLY A 11 18.61 -18.03 20.72
CA GLY A 11 17.45 -17.45 21.38
C GLY A 11 16.17 -18.04 20.77
N ASP A 12 15.12 -18.08 21.58
CA ASP A 12 13.88 -18.80 21.28
C ASP A 12 13.19 -18.26 20.01
N ILE A 13 12.87 -19.16 19.08
CA ILE A 13 12.04 -18.90 17.90
C ILE A 13 10.79 -19.76 18.02
N GLU A 14 9.63 -19.13 18.10
CA GLU A 14 8.34 -19.82 18.28
C GLU A 14 7.44 -19.56 17.07
N VAL A 15 7.08 -20.64 16.36
CA VAL A 15 6.05 -20.61 15.31
C VAL A 15 4.73 -21.06 15.92
N ILE A 16 3.82 -20.11 16.11
CA ILE A 16 2.51 -20.33 16.73
C ILE A 16 1.48 -20.75 15.67
N GLY A 17 1.56 -20.15 14.48
CA GLY A 17 0.64 -20.41 13.38
C GLY A 17 0.82 -21.80 12.74
N GLN A 18 -0.26 -22.34 12.17
CA GLN A 18 -0.25 -23.56 11.38
C GLN A 18 -0.96 -23.34 10.05
N ALA A 19 -0.27 -23.59 8.94
CA ALA A 19 -0.79 -23.48 7.59
C ALA A 19 -0.18 -24.55 6.66
N PRO A 20 -0.91 -25.00 5.63
CA PRO A 20 -0.37 -25.88 4.60
C PRO A 20 0.86 -25.28 3.91
N GLY A 21 1.85 -26.10 3.59
CA GLY A 21 3.07 -25.67 2.90
C GLY A 21 4.10 -24.93 3.77
N GLN A 22 3.78 -24.58 5.02
CA GLN A 22 4.65 -23.74 5.85
C GLN A 22 6.04 -24.35 6.10
N ALA A 23 6.18 -25.67 6.14
CA ALA A 23 7.47 -26.32 6.35
C ALA A 23 8.49 -26.04 5.21
N GLY A 24 8.00 -25.82 3.98
CA GLY A 24 8.84 -25.45 2.84
C GLY A 24 9.27 -23.98 2.86
N VAL A 25 8.46 -23.11 3.47
CA VAL A 25 8.72 -21.66 3.59
C VAL A 25 9.56 -21.37 4.84
N LEU A 26 9.18 -21.94 5.98
CA LEU A 26 9.79 -21.73 7.30
C LEU A 26 10.81 -22.82 7.62
N THR A 27 11.76 -23.01 6.72
CA THR A 27 12.90 -23.90 6.98
C THR A 27 13.71 -23.40 8.18
N PRO A 28 14.48 -24.27 8.87
CA PRO A 28 15.34 -23.82 9.98
C PRO A 28 16.29 -22.67 9.60
N ALA A 29 16.79 -22.66 8.37
CA ALA A 29 17.65 -21.59 7.86
C ALA A 29 16.88 -20.28 7.63
N ALA A 30 15.66 -20.34 7.08
CA ALA A 30 14.79 -19.17 6.91
C ALA A 30 14.39 -18.57 8.27
N LEU A 31 14.07 -19.40 9.25
CA LEU A 31 13.75 -18.96 10.62
C LEU A 31 14.96 -18.30 11.30
N ALA A 32 16.15 -18.90 11.18
CA ALA A 32 17.37 -18.29 11.71
C ALA A 32 17.69 -16.94 11.05
N PHE A 33 17.48 -16.84 9.73
CA PHE A 33 17.62 -15.59 8.98
C PHE A 33 16.63 -14.51 9.46
N LEU A 34 15.34 -14.83 9.58
CA LEU A 34 14.33 -13.91 10.12
C LEU A 34 14.63 -13.48 11.56
N ALA A 35 15.06 -14.39 12.42
CA ALA A 35 15.46 -14.06 13.79
C ALA A 35 16.66 -13.10 13.81
N GLY A 36 17.62 -13.27 12.90
CA GLY A 36 18.72 -12.33 12.69
C GLY A 36 18.24 -10.93 12.30
N LEU A 37 17.30 -10.83 11.35
CA LEU A 37 16.66 -9.57 10.98
C LEU A 37 15.95 -8.90 12.16
N HIS A 38 15.13 -9.68 12.88
CA HIS A 38 14.38 -9.18 14.03
C HIS A 38 15.31 -8.60 15.09
N ARG A 39 16.26 -9.39 15.59
CA ARG A 39 17.20 -8.98 16.66
C ARG A 39 17.99 -7.73 16.29
N ARG A 40 18.30 -7.56 15.00
CA ARG A 40 19.08 -6.42 14.51
C ARG A 40 18.26 -5.15 14.37
N PHE A 41 17.04 -5.23 13.84
CA PHE A 41 16.31 -4.05 13.37
C PHE A 41 15.08 -3.69 14.20
N GLU A 42 14.55 -4.63 15.00
CA GLU A 42 13.37 -4.39 15.83
C GLU A 42 13.52 -3.20 16.79
N PRO A 43 14.66 -3.02 17.50
CA PRO A 43 14.82 -1.85 18.37
C PRO A 43 14.71 -0.52 17.61
N THR A 44 15.25 -0.48 16.38
CA THR A 44 15.19 0.72 15.54
C THR A 44 13.80 0.94 15.00
N ARG A 45 13.07 -0.13 14.60
CA ARG A 45 11.66 -0.05 14.19
C ARG A 45 10.82 0.55 15.30
N GLN A 46 10.93 0.05 16.53
CA GLN A 46 10.20 0.57 17.68
C GLN A 46 10.53 2.04 17.96
N ALA A 47 11.80 2.44 17.84
CA ALA A 47 12.19 3.84 17.95
C ALA A 47 11.54 4.73 16.87
N ARG A 48 11.41 4.24 15.62
CA ARG A 48 10.70 4.96 14.55
C ARG A 48 9.20 5.08 14.83
N LEU A 49 8.55 3.99 15.27
CA LEU A 49 7.13 4.01 15.64
C LEU A 49 6.84 4.96 16.80
N LYS A 50 7.71 4.99 17.82
CA LYS A 50 7.63 5.98 18.90
C LYS A 50 7.76 7.42 18.38
N ALA A 51 8.68 7.66 17.46
CA ALA A 51 8.87 8.98 16.86
C ALA A 51 7.64 9.45 16.04
N ARG A 52 6.88 8.52 15.42
CA ARG A 52 5.58 8.85 14.80
C ARG A 52 4.60 9.41 15.84
N GLY A 53 4.50 8.76 17.00
CA GLY A 53 3.64 9.22 18.10
C GLY A 53 4.03 10.61 18.61
N GLU A 54 5.32 10.87 18.78
CA GLU A 54 5.84 12.19 19.19
C GLU A 54 5.51 13.28 18.16
N ARG A 55 5.70 12.99 16.87
CA ARG A 55 5.40 13.92 15.78
C ARG A 55 3.89 14.19 15.67
N GLN A 56 3.07 13.17 15.86
CA GLN A 56 1.62 13.32 15.87
C GLN A 56 1.14 14.13 17.08
N ALA A 57 1.72 13.95 18.27
CA ALA A 57 1.40 14.79 19.43
C ALA A 57 1.75 16.27 19.19
N PHE A 58 2.82 16.56 18.45
CA PHE A 58 3.14 17.93 18.00
C PHE A 58 2.06 18.50 17.07
N PHE A 59 1.55 17.71 16.12
CA PHE A 59 0.45 18.14 15.25
C PHE A 59 -0.83 18.37 16.05
N ASP A 60 -1.18 17.45 16.96
CA ASP A 60 -2.36 17.60 17.82
C ASP A 60 -2.32 18.87 18.69
N ALA A 61 -1.13 19.35 19.04
CA ALA A 61 -0.90 20.60 19.76
C ALA A 61 -0.97 21.86 18.86
N GLY A 62 -1.37 21.73 17.60
CA GLY A 62 -1.49 22.82 16.62
C GLY A 62 -0.27 23.00 15.71
N GLY A 63 0.74 22.15 15.83
CA GLY A 63 1.87 22.11 14.91
C GLY A 63 1.44 21.72 13.49
N LEU A 64 2.18 22.17 12.47
CA LEU A 64 1.93 21.81 11.08
C LEU A 64 3.13 21.03 10.52
N PRO A 65 2.91 20.04 9.63
CA PRO A 65 4.00 19.43 8.89
C PRO A 65 4.62 20.44 7.91
N ASP A 66 5.93 20.42 7.75
CA ASP A 66 6.69 21.32 6.86
C ASP A 66 7.99 20.66 6.39
N PHE A 67 8.62 21.26 5.38
CA PHE A 67 9.96 20.90 4.95
C PHE A 67 10.97 21.19 6.05
N ARG A 68 11.83 20.20 6.32
CA ARG A 68 12.84 20.23 7.38
C ARG A 68 14.00 21.17 7.08
N GLU A 69 14.34 22.08 7.98
CA GLU A 69 15.50 22.98 7.76
C GLU A 69 16.84 22.25 7.97
N ASP A 70 16.91 21.30 8.90
CA ASP A 70 18.11 20.52 9.21
C ASP A 70 18.61 19.68 8.02
N THR A 71 17.73 19.34 7.07
CA THR A 71 18.05 18.57 5.85
C THR A 71 18.11 19.40 4.58
N ARG A 72 18.07 20.74 4.66
CA ARG A 72 18.05 21.64 3.49
C ARG A 72 19.21 21.40 2.51
N ALA A 73 20.36 20.98 3.01
CA ALA A 73 21.53 20.63 2.18
C ALA A 73 21.26 19.44 1.24
N ILE A 74 20.43 18.47 1.63
CA ILE A 74 20.04 17.34 0.76
C ILE A 74 19.20 17.88 -0.41
N ARG A 75 18.22 18.74 -0.12
CA ARG A 75 17.30 19.29 -1.13
C ARG A 75 17.97 20.20 -2.13
N THR A 76 18.93 20.99 -1.67
CA THR A 76 19.66 21.95 -2.50
C THR A 76 20.91 21.36 -3.17
N GLY A 77 21.41 20.22 -2.69
CA GLY A 77 22.58 19.55 -3.26
C GLY A 77 22.33 18.92 -4.64
N ASP A 78 23.41 18.80 -5.42
CA ASP A 78 23.42 18.12 -6.72
C ASP A 78 23.76 16.63 -6.55
N TRP A 79 22.74 15.79 -6.69
CA TRP A 79 22.86 14.34 -6.61
C TRP A 79 21.70 13.66 -7.33
N LYS A 80 21.93 12.40 -7.72
CA LYS A 80 20.96 11.51 -8.37
C LYS A 80 20.97 10.14 -7.69
N VAL A 81 19.89 9.39 -7.84
CA VAL A 81 19.82 7.98 -7.40
C VAL A 81 20.66 7.10 -8.34
N ALA A 82 21.00 5.90 -7.88
CA ALA A 82 21.74 4.92 -8.67
C ALA A 82 20.95 4.50 -9.92
N PRO A 83 21.64 4.09 -11.01
CA PRO A 83 20.98 3.61 -12.21
C PRO A 83 20.01 2.45 -11.94
N LEU A 84 18.93 2.41 -12.73
CA LEU A 84 17.93 1.36 -12.65
C LEU A 84 18.33 0.18 -13.54
N PRO A 85 18.01 -1.06 -13.13
CA PRO A 85 18.18 -2.23 -13.98
C PRO A 85 17.26 -2.13 -15.19
N GLN A 86 17.63 -2.79 -16.29
CA GLN A 86 16.88 -2.74 -17.56
C GLN A 86 15.41 -3.13 -17.37
N ALA A 87 15.15 -4.11 -16.51
CA ALA A 87 13.80 -4.60 -16.19
C ALA A 87 12.88 -3.53 -15.57
N LEU A 88 13.42 -2.44 -14.99
CA LEU A 88 12.64 -1.38 -14.37
C LEU A 88 12.64 -0.08 -15.16
N LEU A 89 13.22 -0.03 -16.36
CA LEU A 89 13.25 1.22 -17.15
C LEU A 89 11.89 1.56 -17.80
N ASP A 90 11.05 0.57 -18.09
CA ASP A 90 9.71 0.76 -18.64
C ASP A 90 8.68 0.17 -17.67
N ARG A 91 7.95 1.06 -17.00
CA ARG A 91 6.96 0.73 -15.96
C ARG A 91 5.59 1.33 -16.26
N ARG A 92 5.31 1.61 -17.54
CA ARG A 92 4.18 2.44 -17.96
C ARG A 92 2.82 2.01 -17.40
N VAL A 93 2.60 0.70 -17.23
CA VAL A 93 1.43 0.15 -16.54
C VAL A 93 1.86 -0.97 -15.62
N GLU A 94 1.45 -0.86 -14.36
CA GLU A 94 1.60 -1.92 -13.36
C GLU A 94 0.23 -2.40 -12.88
N ILE A 95 0.09 -3.70 -12.69
CA ILE A 95 -1.08 -4.29 -12.04
C ILE A 95 -0.76 -4.58 -10.58
N THR A 96 -1.71 -4.31 -9.68
CA THR A 96 -1.60 -4.66 -8.26
C THR A 96 -2.57 -5.78 -7.92
N GLY A 97 -2.23 -6.64 -6.98
CA GLY A 97 -3.18 -7.65 -6.50
C GLY A 97 -2.61 -8.54 -5.41
N PRO A 98 -3.50 -9.32 -4.76
CA PRO A 98 -3.14 -10.21 -3.68
C PRO A 98 -2.19 -11.32 -4.16
N VAL A 99 -1.66 -12.06 -3.19
CA VAL A 99 -0.66 -13.13 -3.39
C VAL A 99 -1.27 -14.52 -3.55
N ASP A 100 -2.59 -14.65 -3.75
CA ASP A 100 -3.19 -15.96 -3.98
C ASP A 100 -2.71 -16.57 -5.32
N PRO A 101 -2.55 -17.92 -5.41
CA PRO A 101 -1.96 -18.57 -6.58
C PRO A 101 -2.61 -18.19 -7.91
N LYS A 102 -3.94 -18.09 -7.95
CA LYS A 102 -4.68 -17.77 -9.17
C LYS A 102 -4.41 -16.34 -9.61
N MET A 103 -4.44 -15.38 -8.67
CA MET A 103 -4.19 -13.98 -8.99
C MET A 103 -2.72 -13.73 -9.35
N VAL A 104 -1.76 -14.40 -8.70
CA VAL A 104 -0.34 -14.34 -9.09
C VAL A 104 -0.16 -14.76 -10.55
N ILE A 105 -0.73 -15.88 -10.97
CA ILE A 105 -0.65 -16.34 -12.37
C ILE A 105 -1.29 -15.31 -13.32
N ASN A 106 -2.51 -14.85 -13.02
CA ASN A 106 -3.23 -13.92 -13.89
C ASN A 106 -2.50 -12.58 -14.02
N ALA A 107 -1.95 -12.05 -12.93
CA ALA A 107 -1.25 -10.78 -12.91
C ALA A 107 0.08 -10.86 -13.65
N LEU A 108 0.87 -11.93 -13.45
CA LEU A 108 2.10 -12.16 -14.23
C LEU A 108 1.82 -12.32 -15.73
N ASN A 109 0.70 -12.96 -16.09
CA ASN A 109 0.30 -13.19 -17.49
C ASN A 109 -0.47 -12.00 -18.12
N SER A 110 -0.67 -10.91 -17.39
CA SER A 110 -1.65 -9.88 -17.73
C SER A 110 -1.25 -8.96 -18.90
N GLY A 111 0.05 -8.91 -19.22
CA GLY A 111 0.61 -7.96 -20.20
C GLY A 111 0.97 -6.60 -19.61
N ALA A 112 0.77 -6.38 -18.31
CA ALA A 112 1.37 -5.24 -17.60
C ALA A 112 2.91 -5.35 -17.61
N LYS A 113 3.61 -4.22 -17.45
CA LYS A 113 5.08 -4.21 -17.33
C LYS A 113 5.54 -4.78 -15.99
N VAL A 114 4.78 -4.48 -14.95
CA VAL A 114 5.06 -4.89 -13.57
C VAL A 114 3.80 -5.45 -12.93
N TYR A 115 3.97 -6.48 -12.11
CA TYR A 115 2.97 -6.94 -11.15
C TYR A 115 3.49 -6.67 -9.74
N MET A 116 2.76 -5.86 -8.99
CA MET A 116 2.96 -5.69 -7.55
C MET A 116 2.16 -6.75 -6.79
N ALA A 117 2.85 -7.80 -6.34
CA ALA A 117 2.32 -8.83 -5.48
C ALA A 117 2.25 -8.33 -4.03
N ASP A 118 1.05 -8.32 -3.47
CA ASP A 118 0.75 -7.52 -2.29
C ASP A 118 0.44 -8.37 -1.05
N PHE A 119 1.28 -8.24 -0.02
CA PHE A 119 1.02 -8.78 1.33
C PHE A 119 0.38 -7.75 2.26
N GLU A 120 0.14 -6.53 1.78
CA GLU A 120 -0.35 -5.40 2.55
C GLU A 120 -1.86 -5.17 2.31
N ASP A 121 -2.28 -4.00 1.85
CA ASP A 121 -3.69 -3.58 1.93
C ASP A 121 -4.69 -4.45 1.15
N SER A 122 -4.28 -5.16 0.10
CA SER A 122 -5.16 -6.07 -0.65
C SER A 122 -5.13 -7.51 -0.13
N THR A 123 -4.36 -7.80 0.92
CA THR A 123 -4.30 -9.12 1.55
C THR A 123 -4.74 -9.03 3.01
N SER A 124 -5.77 -9.80 3.38
CA SER A 124 -6.05 -10.06 4.80
C SER A 124 -4.92 -10.95 5.35
N PRO A 125 -4.14 -10.50 6.34
CA PRO A 125 -2.89 -11.15 6.74
C PRO A 125 -3.12 -12.34 7.69
N THR A 126 -4.11 -13.19 7.39
CA THR A 126 -4.25 -14.49 8.06
C THR A 126 -2.98 -15.30 7.85
N TRP A 127 -2.61 -16.14 8.83
CA TRP A 127 -1.41 -16.96 8.70
C TRP A 127 -1.41 -17.81 7.41
N ALA A 128 -2.59 -18.36 7.08
CA ALA A 128 -2.79 -19.16 5.88
C ALA A 128 -2.52 -18.37 4.59
N ASN A 129 -3.03 -17.14 4.47
CA ASN A 129 -2.83 -16.30 3.29
C ASN A 129 -1.35 -15.94 3.11
N LEU A 130 -0.67 -15.58 4.19
CA LEU A 130 0.73 -15.17 4.13
C LEU A 130 1.64 -16.33 3.72
N ILE A 131 1.44 -17.52 4.30
CA ILE A 131 2.21 -18.71 3.92
C ILE A 131 1.89 -19.13 2.49
N ALA A 132 0.60 -19.19 2.10
CA ALA A 132 0.20 -19.53 0.75
C ALA A 132 0.77 -18.56 -0.29
N GLY A 133 0.80 -17.26 0.04
CA GLY A 133 1.41 -16.24 -0.79
C GLY A 133 2.90 -16.44 -0.98
N GLN A 134 3.65 -16.73 0.08
CA GLN A 134 5.08 -17.04 -0.03
C GLN A 134 5.32 -18.30 -0.88
N CYS A 135 4.53 -19.36 -0.69
CA CYS A 135 4.58 -20.56 -1.54
C CYS A 135 4.34 -20.21 -3.02
N ALA A 136 3.28 -19.45 -3.31
CA ALA A 136 2.91 -19.07 -4.67
C ALA A 136 4.02 -18.26 -5.36
N LEU A 137 4.62 -17.30 -4.64
CA LEU A 137 5.71 -16.49 -5.19
C LEU A 137 6.99 -17.31 -5.40
N ILE A 138 7.31 -18.26 -4.51
CA ILE A 138 8.45 -19.17 -4.68
C ILE A 138 8.28 -20.01 -5.95
N GLU A 139 7.10 -20.62 -6.12
CA GLU A 139 6.77 -21.42 -7.29
C GLU A 139 6.74 -20.56 -8.56
N ALA A 140 6.26 -19.32 -8.48
CA ALA A 140 6.23 -18.41 -9.62
C ALA A 140 7.65 -18.07 -10.10
N VAL A 141 8.56 -17.75 -9.18
CA VAL A 141 9.97 -17.47 -9.50
C VAL A 141 10.67 -18.71 -10.07
N ARG A 142 10.31 -19.91 -9.60
CA ARG A 142 10.80 -21.19 -10.15
C ARG A 142 10.16 -21.55 -11.49
N GLY A 143 9.04 -20.93 -11.86
CA GLY A 143 8.30 -21.23 -13.08
C GLY A 143 7.44 -22.49 -12.98
N THR A 144 7.09 -22.92 -11.76
CA THR A 144 6.34 -24.15 -11.48
C THR A 144 4.95 -23.90 -10.89
N LEU A 145 4.54 -22.64 -10.76
CA LEU A 145 3.23 -22.29 -10.20
C LEU A 145 2.11 -22.70 -11.16
N GLU A 146 1.21 -23.53 -10.65
CA GLU A 146 0.00 -23.95 -11.34
C GLU A 146 -1.20 -23.86 -10.38
N PHE A 147 -2.39 -23.63 -10.93
CA PHE A 147 -3.61 -23.57 -10.13
C PHE A 147 -4.79 -24.17 -10.89
N THR A 148 -5.59 -24.99 -10.23
CA THR A 148 -6.85 -25.50 -10.78
C THR A 148 -8.00 -24.98 -9.93
N ALA A 149 -8.89 -24.19 -10.53
CA ALA A 149 -10.04 -23.61 -9.85
C ALA A 149 -11.01 -24.71 -9.39
N PRO A 150 -11.24 -24.89 -8.07
CA PRO A 150 -12.07 -25.97 -7.56
C PRO A 150 -13.49 -25.98 -8.12
N GLU A 151 -14.07 -24.80 -8.38
CA GLU A 151 -15.47 -24.65 -8.78
C GLU A 151 -15.70 -24.92 -10.27
N THR A 152 -14.69 -24.67 -11.10
CA THR A 152 -14.82 -24.75 -12.57
C THR A 152 -13.96 -25.82 -13.22
N GLY A 153 -12.98 -26.39 -12.49
CA GLY A 153 -11.95 -27.28 -13.03
C GLY A 153 -10.97 -26.59 -14.00
N LYS A 154 -11.07 -25.28 -14.19
CA LYS A 154 -10.19 -24.54 -15.10
C LYS A 154 -8.77 -24.51 -14.54
N HIS A 155 -7.82 -24.95 -15.36
CA HIS A 155 -6.39 -24.97 -15.04
C HIS A 155 -5.69 -23.70 -15.54
N TYR A 156 -4.78 -23.18 -14.73
CA TYR A 156 -4.02 -21.94 -14.94
C TYR A 156 -2.54 -22.24 -14.76
N THR A 157 -1.72 -21.77 -15.70
CA THR A 157 -0.26 -21.90 -15.67
C THR A 157 0.40 -20.59 -16.11
N LEU A 158 1.68 -20.43 -15.77
CA LEU A 158 2.46 -19.27 -16.19
C LEU A 158 2.78 -19.30 -17.68
N ARG A 159 2.77 -18.12 -18.31
CA ARG A 159 3.33 -17.93 -19.65
C ARG A 159 4.85 -18.05 -19.63
N PRO A 160 5.52 -18.17 -20.80
CA PRO A 160 6.98 -18.07 -20.88
C PRO A 160 7.53 -16.86 -20.13
N PHE A 161 8.67 -17.02 -19.45
CA PHE A 161 9.21 -16.06 -18.48
C PHE A 161 9.43 -14.65 -19.05
N ASP A 162 9.84 -14.55 -20.32
CA ASP A 162 10.06 -13.31 -21.07
C ASP A 162 8.76 -12.54 -21.38
N GLN A 163 7.61 -13.22 -21.33
CA GLN A 163 6.28 -12.64 -21.52
C GLN A 163 5.58 -12.28 -20.21
N GLN A 164 6.16 -12.63 -19.06
CA GLN A 164 5.60 -12.32 -17.75
C GLN A 164 5.93 -10.90 -17.34
N ALA A 165 5.01 -10.23 -16.63
CA ALA A 165 5.28 -8.96 -15.96
C ALA A 165 6.44 -9.08 -14.94
N VAL A 166 7.18 -8.00 -14.71
CA VAL A 166 8.23 -7.96 -13.67
C VAL A 166 7.56 -8.04 -12.30
N LEU A 167 8.00 -8.98 -11.46
CA LEU A 167 7.47 -9.14 -10.12
C LEU A 167 8.11 -8.12 -9.16
N MET A 168 7.27 -7.35 -8.47
CA MET A 168 7.64 -6.52 -7.32
C MET A 168 6.78 -6.92 -6.12
N VAL A 169 7.35 -6.99 -4.92
CA VAL A 169 6.61 -7.39 -3.72
C VAL A 169 6.35 -6.19 -2.81
N ARG A 170 5.11 -6.01 -2.36
CA ARG A 170 4.74 -5.03 -1.32
C ARG A 170 4.57 -5.76 0.02
N PRO A 171 5.56 -5.69 0.94
CA PRO A 171 5.41 -6.21 2.30
C PRO A 171 4.49 -5.31 3.14
N ARG A 172 4.00 -5.85 4.27
CA ARG A 172 3.29 -5.06 5.28
C ARG A 172 4.12 -3.88 5.79
N GLY A 173 3.44 -2.76 6.08
CA GLY A 173 4.08 -1.55 6.62
C GLY A 173 4.63 -1.72 8.04
N TRP A 174 5.47 -0.77 8.47
CA TRP A 174 6.21 -0.86 9.75
C TRP A 174 5.35 -1.02 11.02
N HIS A 175 4.08 -0.64 10.97
CA HIS A 175 3.16 -0.68 12.10
C HIS A 175 2.55 -2.08 12.33
N LEU A 176 2.64 -2.99 11.35
CA LEU A 176 2.08 -4.33 11.47
C LEU A 176 3.13 -5.32 12.00
N ASP A 177 2.70 -6.12 12.98
CA ASP A 177 3.43 -7.27 13.48
C ASP A 177 2.90 -8.56 12.83
N GLU A 178 3.74 -9.58 12.77
CA GLU A 178 3.35 -10.96 12.47
C GLU A 178 3.22 -11.72 13.79
N LYS A 179 1.98 -11.86 14.28
CA LYS A 179 1.71 -12.41 15.61
C LYS A 179 1.99 -13.91 15.72
N HIS A 180 2.15 -14.61 14.60
CA HIS A 180 2.35 -16.07 14.57
C HIS A 180 3.82 -16.50 14.60
N LEU A 181 4.77 -15.55 14.46
CA LEU A 181 6.19 -15.83 14.61
C LEU A 181 6.76 -14.93 15.69
N ARG A 182 7.22 -15.53 16.79
CA ARG A 182 7.91 -14.83 17.87
C ARG A 182 9.40 -15.14 17.86
N VAL A 183 10.19 -14.11 18.16
CA VAL A 183 11.63 -14.19 18.35
C VAL A 183 11.93 -13.57 19.70
N ASP A 184 12.57 -14.31 20.59
CA ASP A 184 12.90 -13.88 21.95
C ASP A 184 11.67 -13.33 22.72
N GLY A 185 10.50 -13.96 22.49
CA GLY A 185 9.22 -13.64 23.14
C GLY A 185 8.41 -12.50 22.48
N ALA A 186 8.94 -11.79 21.48
CA ALA A 186 8.26 -10.70 20.79
C ALA A 186 7.82 -11.11 19.37
N SER A 187 6.64 -10.64 18.92
CA SER A 187 6.21 -10.80 17.53
C SER A 187 7.20 -10.11 16.58
N ILE A 188 7.54 -10.75 15.47
CA ILE A 188 8.36 -10.12 14.44
C ILE A 188 7.57 -9.04 13.70
N SER A 189 8.23 -8.00 13.18
CA SER A 189 7.61 -7.09 12.21
C SER A 189 7.08 -7.84 10.98
N GLY A 190 5.83 -7.57 10.59
CA GLY A 190 5.23 -8.14 9.39
C GLY A 190 6.02 -7.81 8.13
N GLY A 191 6.52 -6.57 8.02
CA GLY A 191 7.36 -6.16 6.90
C GLY A 191 8.67 -6.94 6.79
N LEU A 192 9.32 -7.24 7.93
CA LEU A 192 10.53 -8.08 7.95
C LEU A 192 10.22 -9.54 7.62
N PHE A 193 9.07 -10.05 8.07
CA PHE A 193 8.61 -11.39 7.73
C PHE A 193 8.37 -11.54 6.22
N ASP A 194 7.55 -10.65 5.64
CA ASP A 194 7.12 -10.74 4.24
C ASP A 194 8.29 -10.57 3.28
N LEU A 195 9.06 -9.49 3.45
CA LEU A 195 10.20 -9.18 2.61
C LEU A 195 11.35 -10.15 2.83
N GLY A 196 11.62 -10.49 4.09
CA GLY A 196 12.71 -11.39 4.48
C GLY A 196 12.53 -12.78 3.89
N LEU A 197 11.33 -13.38 4.02
CA LEU A 197 11.04 -14.68 3.42
C LEU A 197 11.14 -14.64 1.90
N PHE A 198 10.54 -13.63 1.26
CA PHE A 198 10.60 -13.53 -0.19
C PHE A 198 12.04 -13.41 -0.68
N ALA A 199 12.85 -12.55 -0.05
CA ALA A 199 14.26 -12.38 -0.40
C ALA A 199 15.06 -13.67 -0.16
N PHE A 200 14.90 -14.31 1.00
CA PHE A 200 15.63 -15.54 1.36
C PHE A 200 15.44 -16.64 0.31
N HIS A 201 14.21 -16.85 -0.16
CA HIS A 201 13.91 -17.92 -1.10
C HIS A 201 14.17 -17.56 -2.57
N ASN A 202 14.07 -16.29 -2.95
CA ASN A 202 13.99 -15.90 -4.36
C ASN A 202 15.12 -15.00 -4.86
N ALA A 203 15.85 -14.30 -3.97
CA ALA A 203 16.71 -13.21 -4.37
C ALA A 203 17.84 -13.64 -5.32
N GLN A 204 18.52 -14.75 -5.03
CA GLN A 204 19.59 -15.26 -5.89
C GLN A 204 19.06 -15.68 -7.27
N ALA A 205 17.90 -16.34 -7.31
CA ALA A 205 17.28 -16.77 -8.56
C ALA A 205 16.82 -15.59 -9.43
N LEU A 206 16.28 -14.53 -8.81
CA LEU A 206 15.88 -13.31 -9.50
C LEU A 206 17.08 -12.48 -9.97
N ALA A 207 18.14 -12.39 -9.16
CA ALA A 207 19.37 -11.70 -9.51
C ALA A 207 20.06 -12.37 -10.71
N ALA A 208 20.12 -13.70 -10.73
CA ALA A 208 20.67 -14.47 -11.85
C ALA A 208 19.89 -14.27 -13.17
N LYS A 209 18.63 -13.81 -13.09
CA LYS A 209 17.75 -13.52 -14.24
C LYS A 209 17.69 -12.03 -14.58
N ASP A 210 18.45 -11.17 -13.88
CA ASP A 210 18.41 -9.70 -13.98
C ASP A 210 16.98 -9.11 -13.83
N ARG A 211 16.17 -9.71 -12.96
CA ARG A 211 14.76 -9.34 -12.76
C ARG A 211 14.36 -9.17 -11.30
N GLY A 212 15.32 -8.91 -10.42
CA GLY A 212 15.03 -8.64 -9.02
C GLY A 212 16.09 -9.13 -8.05
N PRO A 213 15.73 -9.22 -6.76
CA PRO A 213 14.39 -8.95 -6.18
C PRO A 213 14.06 -7.45 -6.06
N TYR A 214 12.78 -7.10 -6.24
CA TYR A 214 12.29 -5.73 -6.25
C TYR A 214 11.08 -5.54 -5.31
N PHE A 215 10.96 -4.38 -4.69
CA PHE A 215 9.98 -4.12 -3.64
C PHE A 215 9.20 -2.81 -3.80
N TYR A 216 8.00 -2.78 -3.22
CA TYR A 216 7.21 -1.57 -2.98
C TYR A 216 7.11 -1.34 -1.47
N LEU A 217 7.51 -0.17 -0.96
CA LEU A 217 7.53 0.11 0.49
C LEU A 217 6.37 1.04 0.86
N PRO A 218 5.38 0.56 1.64
CA PRO A 218 4.18 1.33 1.95
C PRO A 218 4.31 2.19 3.20
N LYS A 219 3.45 3.22 3.27
CA LYS A 219 3.08 3.96 4.48
C LYS A 219 4.25 4.49 5.31
N LEU A 220 5.35 4.89 4.67
CA LEU A 220 6.45 5.60 5.34
C LEU A 220 6.01 7.00 5.73
N GLN A 221 6.55 7.53 6.83
CA GLN A 221 6.25 8.89 7.31
C GLN A 221 7.49 9.80 7.42
N SER A 222 8.70 9.26 7.25
CA SER A 222 9.95 9.99 7.43
C SER A 222 11.11 9.38 6.66
N MET A 223 12.16 10.16 6.43
CA MET A 223 13.41 9.68 5.85
C MET A 223 14.11 8.64 6.73
N GLU A 224 13.95 8.71 8.06
CA GLU A 224 14.59 7.76 8.98
C GLU A 224 13.98 6.36 8.87
N GLU A 225 12.70 6.26 8.48
CA GLU A 225 12.08 4.97 8.14
C GLU A 225 12.56 4.43 6.79
N ALA A 226 12.83 5.31 5.83
CA ALA A 226 13.48 4.95 4.57
C ALA A 226 14.93 4.48 4.81
N GLN A 227 15.65 5.12 5.73
CA GLN A 227 16.98 4.68 6.16
C GLN A 227 16.94 3.31 6.84
N LEU A 228 15.94 3.05 7.70
CA LEU A 228 15.73 1.72 8.29
C LEU A 228 15.55 0.66 7.20
N TRP A 229 14.73 0.92 6.18
CA TRP A 229 14.63 0.02 5.03
C TRP A 229 15.96 -0.13 4.29
N ASN A 230 16.71 0.95 4.08
CA ASN A 230 18.02 0.86 3.45
C ASN A 230 18.93 -0.10 4.23
N ASP A 231 19.00 0.03 5.55
CA ASP A 231 19.87 -0.78 6.40
C ASP A 231 19.45 -2.26 6.41
N VAL A 232 18.14 -2.52 6.40
CA VAL A 232 17.56 -3.87 6.27
C VAL A 232 17.97 -4.49 4.94
N LEU A 233 17.74 -3.80 3.82
CA LEU A 233 18.05 -4.30 2.49
C LEU A 233 19.56 -4.51 2.31
N ASP A 234 20.41 -3.65 2.89
CA ASP A 234 21.88 -3.75 2.82
C ASP A 234 22.38 -4.95 3.62
N HIS A 235 21.69 -5.27 4.71
CA HIS A 235 22.01 -6.46 5.48
C HIS A 235 21.56 -7.73 4.77
N ILE A 236 20.36 -7.75 4.20
CA ILE A 236 19.87 -8.89 3.40
C ILE A 236 20.80 -9.16 2.21
N GLU A 237 21.26 -8.14 1.49
CA GLU A 237 22.23 -8.29 0.41
C GLU A 237 23.51 -8.98 0.87
N ARG A 238 24.07 -8.56 2.01
CA ARG A 238 25.29 -9.17 2.56
C ARG A 238 25.09 -10.61 3.01
N GLU A 239 24.01 -10.89 3.75
CA GLU A 239 23.70 -12.23 4.26
C GLU A 239 23.45 -13.21 3.11
N LEU A 240 22.76 -12.78 2.05
CA LEU A 240 22.46 -13.60 0.87
C LEU A 240 23.56 -13.55 -0.21
N ARG A 241 24.66 -12.84 0.05
CA ARG A 241 25.83 -12.66 -0.83
C ARG A 241 25.48 -12.09 -2.20
N LEU A 242 24.57 -11.13 -2.22
CA LEU A 242 24.18 -10.37 -3.39
C LEU A 242 25.08 -9.14 -3.56
N PRO A 243 25.26 -8.62 -4.79
CA PRO A 243 25.88 -7.32 -4.99
C PRO A 243 25.16 -6.21 -4.22
N SER A 244 25.90 -5.20 -3.77
CA SER A 244 25.29 -4.02 -3.13
C SER A 244 24.38 -3.29 -4.13
N GLY A 245 23.17 -2.96 -3.69
CA GLY A 245 22.16 -2.31 -4.52
C GLY A 245 21.47 -3.24 -5.52
N GLN A 246 21.62 -4.57 -5.39
CA GLN A 246 20.88 -5.58 -6.15
C GLN A 246 19.38 -5.52 -5.86
N LEU A 247 19.00 -5.35 -4.60
CA LEU A 247 17.61 -5.15 -4.18
C LEU A 247 17.20 -3.74 -4.56
N LYS A 248 16.10 -3.57 -5.31
CA LYS A 248 15.53 -2.24 -5.62
C LYS A 248 14.19 -2.03 -4.93
N ALA A 249 13.85 -0.77 -4.64
CA ALA A 249 12.61 -0.41 -3.95
C ALA A 249 11.91 0.78 -4.59
N THR A 250 10.58 0.77 -4.70
CA THR A 250 9.76 1.97 -4.98
C THR A 250 9.00 2.33 -3.71
N VAL A 251 8.97 3.60 -3.33
CA VAL A 251 8.30 4.03 -2.08
C VAL A 251 6.96 4.69 -2.40
N LEU A 252 5.90 4.30 -1.70
CA LEU A 252 4.61 4.98 -1.82
C LEU A 252 4.66 6.24 -0.93
N ILE A 253 4.50 7.42 -1.53
CA ILE A 253 4.35 8.67 -0.77
C ILE A 253 2.88 8.84 -0.45
N GLU A 254 2.36 7.96 0.40
CA GLU A 254 0.93 7.85 0.69
C GLU A 254 0.61 8.28 2.13
N THR A 255 1.52 9.02 2.76
CA THR A 255 1.26 9.69 4.02
C THR A 255 1.53 11.18 3.88
N LEU A 256 0.74 12.00 4.59
CA LEU A 256 0.93 13.44 4.57
C LEU A 256 2.32 13.84 5.09
N PRO A 257 2.89 13.27 6.17
CA PRO A 257 4.25 13.61 6.58
C PRO A 257 5.31 13.31 5.52
N ALA A 258 5.19 12.21 4.77
CA ALA A 258 6.20 11.82 3.78
C ALA A 258 6.30 12.77 2.58
N VAL A 259 5.25 13.54 2.25
CA VAL A 259 5.31 14.51 1.13
C VAL A 259 6.35 15.61 1.37
N PHE A 260 6.63 15.93 2.64
CA PHE A 260 7.60 16.93 3.05
C PHE A 260 9.04 16.40 3.12
N GLU A 261 9.22 15.08 2.97
CA GLU A 261 10.51 14.40 3.09
C GLU A 261 10.84 13.56 1.84
N MET A 262 10.19 13.81 0.68
CA MET A 262 10.38 13.00 -0.53
C MET A 262 11.84 12.97 -1.01
N ASP A 263 12.54 14.10 -0.96
CA ASP A 263 13.92 14.19 -1.42
C ASP A 263 14.87 13.47 -0.46
N GLU A 264 14.59 13.59 0.84
CA GLU A 264 15.30 12.89 1.90
C GLU A 264 15.05 11.37 1.89
N ILE A 265 13.84 10.92 1.57
CA ILE A 265 13.51 9.50 1.36
C ILE A 265 14.28 8.95 0.14
N LEU A 266 14.29 9.68 -0.98
CA LEU A 266 15.11 9.33 -2.14
C LEU A 266 16.59 9.28 -1.77
N HIS A 267 17.07 10.21 -0.96
CA HIS A 267 18.46 10.26 -0.53
C HIS A 267 18.83 9.08 0.38
N ALA A 268 17.99 8.74 1.36
CA ALA A 268 18.20 7.64 2.29
C ALA A 268 18.29 6.28 1.58
N LEU A 269 17.55 6.12 0.48
CA LEU A 269 17.54 4.91 -0.35
C LEU A 269 18.31 5.07 -1.68
N ARG A 270 19.15 6.11 -1.84
CA ARG A 270 19.70 6.54 -3.15
C ARG A 270 20.46 5.47 -3.92
N THR A 271 21.01 4.45 -3.27
CA THR A 271 21.75 3.35 -3.90
C THR A 271 20.82 2.31 -4.56
N ARG A 272 19.52 2.34 -4.24
CA ARG A 272 18.56 1.29 -4.63
C ARG A 272 17.15 1.73 -4.96
N ILE A 273 16.76 2.96 -4.64
CA ILE A 273 15.41 3.44 -4.93
C ILE A 273 15.18 3.54 -6.43
N ALA A 274 14.05 3.00 -6.87
CA ALA A 274 13.60 3.00 -8.26
C ALA A 274 12.65 4.16 -8.56
N GLY A 275 11.93 4.66 -7.56
CA GLY A 275 10.95 5.72 -7.73
C GLY A 275 10.09 5.95 -6.50
N LEU A 276 9.20 6.92 -6.63
CA LEU A 276 8.10 7.19 -5.70
C LEU A 276 6.76 6.97 -6.41
N ASN A 277 5.71 6.69 -5.64
CA ASN A 277 4.35 6.49 -6.15
C ASN A 277 3.34 7.46 -5.52
N CYS A 278 2.42 7.95 -6.36
CA CYS A 278 1.24 8.71 -5.94
C CYS A 278 0.09 7.80 -5.49
N GLY A 279 -0.38 7.96 -4.24
CA GLY A 279 -1.59 7.31 -3.71
C GLY A 279 -2.73 8.32 -3.48
N ARG A 280 -3.99 7.86 -3.54
CA ARG A 280 -5.15 8.70 -3.18
C ARG A 280 -5.70 8.37 -1.80
N TRP A 281 -6.20 7.15 -1.59
CA TRP A 281 -6.93 6.83 -0.37
C TRP A 281 -6.08 6.88 0.89
N ASP A 282 -4.92 6.22 0.89
CA ASP A 282 -3.98 6.31 2.02
C ASP A 282 -3.52 7.74 2.29
N TYR A 283 -3.25 8.53 1.24
CA TYR A 283 -2.79 9.91 1.40
C TYR A 283 -3.87 10.81 2.05
N VAL A 284 -5.11 10.71 1.57
CA VAL A 284 -6.24 11.46 2.14
C VAL A 284 -6.58 10.96 3.55
N PHE A 285 -6.51 9.65 3.78
CA PHE A 285 -6.63 9.07 5.11
C PHE A 285 -5.57 9.62 6.06
N SER A 286 -4.31 9.63 5.64
CA SER A 286 -3.20 10.19 6.42
C SER A 286 -3.35 11.68 6.64
N TYR A 287 -3.88 12.44 5.68
CA TYR A 287 -4.17 13.86 5.86
C TYR A 287 -5.13 14.07 7.04
N ILE A 288 -6.24 13.33 7.08
CA ILE A 288 -7.22 13.44 8.17
C ILE A 288 -6.60 12.98 9.49
N LYS A 289 -5.83 11.89 9.48
CA LYS A 289 -5.16 11.39 10.68
C LYS A 289 -4.16 12.38 11.26
N THR A 290 -3.32 12.95 10.40
CA THR A 290 -2.34 13.97 10.79
C THR A 290 -3.02 15.20 11.36
N PHE A 291 -4.14 15.63 10.77
CA PHE A 291 -4.88 16.81 11.19
C PHE A 291 -6.10 16.52 12.07
N ARG A 292 -6.13 15.39 12.78
CA ARG A 292 -7.31 14.96 13.56
C ARG A 292 -7.78 15.99 14.60
N ALA A 293 -6.87 16.80 15.14
CA ALA A 293 -7.17 17.86 16.12
C ALA A 293 -7.42 19.24 15.48
N HIS A 294 -7.24 19.40 14.16
CA HIS A 294 -7.36 20.68 13.48
C HIS A 294 -8.76 20.87 12.90
N ARG A 295 -9.57 21.70 13.57
CA ARG A 295 -10.95 22.01 13.17
C ARG A 295 -11.06 22.67 11.79
N ASP A 296 -10.01 23.33 11.31
CA ASP A 296 -9.95 23.99 10.00
C ASP A 296 -9.54 23.04 8.85
N LYS A 297 -9.28 21.75 9.15
CA LYS A 297 -8.79 20.75 8.18
C LYS A 297 -9.79 19.63 7.91
N VAL A 298 -11.08 19.89 8.13
CA VAL A 298 -12.16 18.95 7.82
C VAL A 298 -12.31 18.79 6.31
N LEU A 299 -12.37 17.55 5.81
CA LEU A 299 -12.55 17.26 4.39
C LEU A 299 -14.02 16.94 4.06
N PRO A 300 -14.48 17.24 2.83
CA PRO A 300 -15.77 16.80 2.33
C PRO A 300 -15.76 15.29 2.05
N GLU A 301 -16.89 14.74 1.60
CA GLU A 301 -16.96 13.31 1.25
C GLU A 301 -15.85 12.88 0.25
N ARG A 302 -15.23 11.73 0.50
CA ARG A 302 -14.02 11.25 -0.20
C ARG A 302 -14.14 11.21 -1.73
N ALA A 303 -15.36 11.00 -2.24
CA ALA A 303 -15.62 10.99 -3.67
C ALA A 303 -15.28 12.34 -4.34
N GLN A 304 -15.49 13.46 -3.63
CA GLN A 304 -15.20 14.82 -4.10
C GLN A 304 -13.72 15.21 -3.94
N VAL A 305 -12.96 14.47 -3.13
CA VAL A 305 -11.52 14.69 -2.89
C VAL A 305 -10.70 14.01 -3.98
N THR A 306 -10.84 14.49 -5.23
CA THR A 306 -10.19 13.94 -6.44
C THR A 306 -8.76 14.43 -6.60
N MET A 307 -7.96 13.75 -7.44
CA MET A 307 -6.57 14.15 -7.74
C MET A 307 -6.44 15.51 -8.46
N THR A 308 -7.56 16.12 -8.85
CA THR A 308 -7.62 17.48 -9.41
C THR A 308 -7.78 18.56 -8.35
N GLN A 309 -8.10 18.19 -7.10
CA GLN A 309 -8.18 19.14 -5.99
C GLN A 309 -6.80 19.77 -5.72
N PRO A 310 -6.74 21.06 -5.29
CA PRO A 310 -5.49 21.81 -5.23
C PRO A 310 -4.33 21.10 -4.51
N PHE A 311 -4.57 20.55 -3.31
CA PHE A 311 -3.50 19.93 -2.53
C PHE A 311 -3.00 18.59 -3.12
N LEU A 312 -3.90 17.80 -3.72
CA LEU A 312 -3.53 16.54 -4.39
C LEU A 312 -2.83 16.81 -5.73
N LYS A 313 -3.22 17.86 -6.44
CA LYS A 313 -2.52 18.33 -7.63
C LYS A 313 -1.10 18.77 -7.28
N ALA A 314 -0.95 19.62 -6.26
CA ALA A 314 0.35 20.09 -5.78
C ALA A 314 1.25 18.91 -5.35
N TYR A 315 0.70 17.96 -4.61
CA TYR A 315 1.37 16.71 -4.24
C TYR A 315 1.88 15.93 -5.46
N SER A 316 1.03 15.68 -6.45
CA SER A 316 1.40 14.94 -7.67
C SER A 316 2.50 15.66 -8.46
N GLU A 317 2.39 16.98 -8.63
CA GLU A 317 3.39 17.78 -9.35
C GLU A 317 4.73 17.84 -8.63
N LEU A 318 4.72 18.01 -7.30
CA LEU A 318 5.93 18.01 -6.48
C LEU A 318 6.63 16.65 -6.50
N LEU A 319 5.87 15.55 -6.46
CA LEU A 319 6.43 14.20 -6.53
C LEU A 319 7.14 13.97 -7.87
N ILE A 320 6.51 14.35 -8.99
CA ILE A 320 7.11 14.24 -10.33
C ILE A 320 8.41 15.04 -10.40
N GLN A 321 8.36 16.33 -10.01
CA GLN A 321 9.52 17.20 -10.01
C GLN A 321 10.66 16.62 -9.17
N THR A 322 10.35 16.16 -7.94
CA THR A 322 11.33 15.61 -7.01
C THR A 322 11.98 14.33 -7.57
N CYS A 323 11.19 13.38 -8.06
CA CYS A 323 11.70 12.14 -8.65
C CYS A 323 12.60 12.40 -9.86
N HIS A 324 12.15 13.23 -10.81
CA HIS A 324 12.88 13.47 -12.05
C HIS A 324 14.15 14.30 -11.81
N LYS A 325 14.09 15.25 -10.88
CA LYS A 325 15.29 15.94 -10.37
C LYS A 325 16.31 14.96 -9.82
N ARG A 326 15.92 13.80 -9.29
CA ARG A 326 16.84 12.77 -8.76
C ARG A 326 17.07 11.58 -9.69
N GLY A 327 16.44 11.55 -10.86
CA GLY A 327 16.57 10.44 -11.84
C GLY A 327 15.81 9.17 -11.47
N ALA A 328 14.88 9.26 -10.52
CA ALA A 328 14.00 8.19 -10.09
C ALA A 328 12.64 8.25 -10.84
N HIS A 329 11.87 7.17 -10.79
CA HIS A 329 10.53 7.16 -11.37
C HIS A 329 9.50 7.94 -10.52
N ALA A 330 8.54 8.58 -11.19
CA ALA A 330 7.34 9.14 -10.60
C ALA A 330 6.10 8.35 -11.07
N MET A 331 5.60 7.43 -10.24
CA MET A 331 4.46 6.58 -10.58
C MET A 331 3.13 7.26 -10.23
N GLY A 332 2.15 7.14 -11.13
CA GLY A 332 0.78 7.61 -10.95
C GLY A 332 -0.10 6.67 -10.11
N GLY A 333 -1.37 7.01 -9.96
CA GLY A 333 -2.29 6.35 -9.03
C GLY A 333 -3.08 5.18 -9.61
N MET A 334 -3.96 4.63 -8.78
CA MET A 334 -4.79 3.47 -9.07
C MET A 334 -6.01 3.80 -9.94
N ALA A 335 -6.32 2.96 -10.93
CA ALA A 335 -7.66 2.79 -11.49
C ALA A 335 -8.23 1.43 -11.06
N ALA A 336 -9.21 1.46 -10.16
CA ALA A 336 -9.77 0.27 -9.50
C ALA A 336 -11.04 -0.28 -10.17
N GLN A 337 -11.47 0.28 -11.30
CA GLN A 337 -12.73 -0.08 -11.94
C GLN A 337 -12.75 -1.54 -12.42
N ILE A 338 -13.84 -2.23 -12.11
CA ILE A 338 -14.15 -3.58 -12.60
C ILE A 338 -15.18 -3.44 -13.72
N PRO A 339 -15.01 -4.15 -14.87
CA PRO A 339 -15.99 -4.14 -15.94
C PRO A 339 -17.41 -4.47 -15.45
N ILE A 340 -18.39 -3.68 -15.87
CA ILE A 340 -19.79 -3.81 -15.46
C ILE A 340 -20.51 -4.70 -16.47
N SER A 341 -20.75 -5.95 -16.11
CA SER A 341 -21.42 -6.92 -16.99
C SER A 341 -22.89 -6.57 -17.21
N GLY A 342 -23.31 -6.46 -18.47
CA GLY A 342 -24.72 -6.25 -18.83
C GLY A 342 -25.19 -4.80 -18.80
N ASP A 343 -24.28 -3.83 -18.65
CA ASP A 343 -24.57 -2.40 -18.67
C ASP A 343 -23.45 -1.64 -19.41
N ASP A 344 -23.55 -1.59 -20.74
CA ASP A 344 -22.54 -0.99 -21.61
C ASP A 344 -22.39 0.52 -21.37
N GLU A 345 -23.49 1.22 -21.02
CA GLU A 345 -23.48 2.66 -20.75
C GLU A 345 -22.71 2.98 -19.47
N ALA A 346 -23.01 2.27 -18.37
CA ALA A 346 -22.28 2.43 -17.11
C ALA A 346 -20.80 2.05 -17.28
N ASN A 347 -20.51 1.01 -18.05
CA ASN A 347 -19.15 0.57 -18.32
C ASN A 347 -18.36 1.62 -19.12
N GLU A 348 -18.93 2.19 -20.18
CA GLU A 348 -18.29 3.27 -20.94
C GLU A 348 -18.09 4.53 -20.10
N ALA A 349 -19.04 4.90 -19.24
CA ALA A 349 -18.88 6.02 -18.31
C ALA A 349 -17.74 5.79 -17.31
N ALA A 350 -17.58 4.57 -16.79
CA ALA A 350 -16.47 4.19 -15.92
C ALA A 350 -15.13 4.24 -16.66
N LEU A 351 -15.05 3.68 -17.87
CA LEU A 351 -13.85 3.69 -18.70
C LEU A 351 -13.47 5.09 -19.17
N ALA A 352 -14.42 5.99 -19.41
CA ALA A 352 -14.17 7.38 -19.73
C ALA A 352 -13.45 8.12 -18.59
N LYS A 353 -13.82 7.84 -17.33
CA LYS A 353 -13.12 8.37 -16.15
C LYS A 353 -11.68 7.84 -16.07
N VAL A 354 -11.49 6.54 -16.29
CA VAL A 354 -10.14 5.93 -16.35
C VAL A 354 -9.31 6.61 -17.44
N ARG A 355 -9.88 6.82 -18.64
CA ARG A 355 -9.21 7.54 -19.74
C ARG A 355 -8.74 8.94 -19.33
N ALA A 356 -9.64 9.73 -18.74
CA ALA A 356 -9.33 11.09 -18.31
C ALA A 356 -8.24 11.11 -17.24
N ASP A 357 -8.31 10.21 -16.26
CA ASP A 357 -7.33 10.12 -15.18
C ASP A 357 -5.94 9.73 -15.69
N LYS A 358 -5.85 8.71 -16.54
CA LYS A 358 -4.56 8.25 -17.08
C LYS A 358 -3.94 9.26 -18.03
N LEU A 359 -4.77 9.94 -18.82
CA LEU A 359 -4.31 11.03 -19.68
C LEU A 359 -3.76 12.20 -18.86
N ARG A 360 -4.42 12.56 -17.75
CA ARG A 360 -3.92 13.59 -16.82
C ARG A 360 -2.56 13.20 -16.24
N GLU A 361 -2.39 11.95 -15.80
CA GLU A 361 -1.16 11.46 -15.19
C GLU A 361 0.03 11.51 -16.14
N VAL A 362 -0.08 10.92 -17.33
CA VAL A 362 1.01 10.92 -18.33
C VAL A 362 1.31 12.33 -18.84
N THR A 363 0.28 13.18 -18.97
CA THR A 363 0.48 14.58 -19.38
C THR A 363 1.20 15.40 -18.31
N ALA A 364 0.97 15.12 -17.02
CA ALA A 364 1.66 15.78 -15.92
C ALA A 364 3.14 15.37 -15.81
N GLY A 365 3.51 14.20 -16.35
CA GLY A 365 4.87 13.68 -16.36
C GLY A 365 5.06 12.36 -15.60
N HIS A 366 4.01 11.65 -15.21
CA HIS A 366 4.20 10.33 -14.59
C HIS A 366 4.82 9.31 -15.55
N ASP A 367 5.76 8.48 -15.06
CA ASP A 367 6.43 7.45 -15.85
C ASP A 367 5.59 6.17 -16.04
N GLY A 368 4.49 6.05 -15.30
CA GLY A 368 3.59 4.93 -15.36
C GLY A 368 2.42 5.07 -14.41
N THR A 369 1.53 4.09 -14.41
CA THR A 369 0.28 4.11 -13.65
C THR A 369 -0.11 2.74 -13.11
N TRP A 370 -1.00 2.70 -12.11
CA TRP A 370 -1.62 1.49 -11.60
C TRP A 370 -3.02 1.20 -12.12
N VAL A 371 -3.31 -0.10 -12.24
CA VAL A 371 -4.65 -0.68 -12.45
C VAL A 371 -4.86 -1.88 -11.51
N ALA A 372 -6.10 -2.10 -11.06
CA ALA A 372 -6.43 -3.25 -10.20
C ALA A 372 -7.03 -4.44 -10.97
N HIS A 373 -7.39 -4.26 -12.24
CA HIS A 373 -8.05 -5.29 -13.04
C HIS A 373 -7.40 -5.45 -14.43
N PRO A 374 -7.12 -6.69 -14.90
CA PRO A 374 -6.44 -6.91 -16.18
C PRO A 374 -7.12 -6.27 -17.39
N ALA A 375 -8.45 -6.15 -17.37
CA ALA A 375 -9.22 -5.52 -18.45
C ALA A 375 -8.88 -4.03 -18.68
N LEU A 376 -8.30 -3.34 -17.69
CA LEU A 376 -7.91 -1.94 -17.81
C LEU A 376 -6.51 -1.76 -18.42
N ILE A 377 -5.70 -2.82 -18.48
CA ILE A 377 -4.32 -2.75 -18.97
C ILE A 377 -4.25 -2.24 -20.41
N PRO A 378 -5.02 -2.78 -21.40
CA PRO A 378 -4.92 -2.31 -22.78
C PRO A 378 -5.25 -0.82 -22.93
N LEU A 379 -6.22 -0.33 -22.15
CA LEU A 379 -6.62 1.07 -22.15
C LEU A 379 -5.51 1.97 -21.59
N ALA A 380 -4.98 1.63 -20.42
CA ALA A 380 -3.90 2.38 -19.79
C ALA A 380 -2.62 2.35 -20.64
N MET A 381 -2.26 1.18 -21.18
CA MET A 381 -1.10 1.00 -22.06
C MET A 381 -1.21 1.92 -23.27
N LYS A 382 -2.36 1.91 -23.97
CA LYS A 382 -2.57 2.76 -25.15
C LYS A 382 -2.33 4.25 -24.85
N ILE A 383 -2.89 4.75 -23.75
CA ILE A 383 -2.76 6.16 -23.36
C ILE A 383 -1.30 6.53 -23.09
N PHE A 384 -0.59 5.67 -22.34
CA PHE A 384 0.83 5.89 -22.07
C PHE A 384 1.70 5.71 -23.31
N ASP A 385 1.44 4.73 -24.17
CA ASP A 385 2.16 4.54 -25.44
C ASP A 385 2.04 5.78 -26.35
N GLU A 386 0.86 6.39 -26.42
CA GLU A 386 0.59 7.57 -27.25
C GLU A 386 1.24 8.86 -26.70
N ARG A 387 1.37 9.00 -25.37
CA ARG A 387 1.83 10.25 -24.73
C ARG A 387 3.24 10.17 -24.13
N MET A 388 3.75 8.96 -23.97
CA MET A 388 5.09 8.63 -23.49
C MET A 388 5.74 7.63 -24.47
N PRO A 389 6.27 8.10 -25.62
CA PRO A 389 6.88 7.24 -26.62
C PRO A 389 8.23 6.66 -26.15
N THR A 390 8.88 7.30 -25.18
CA THR A 390 10.07 6.79 -24.49
C THR A 390 9.69 5.72 -23.46
N PRO A 391 10.64 4.92 -22.95
CA PRO A 391 10.36 3.97 -21.87
C PRO A 391 9.81 4.63 -20.59
N ASN A 392 10.15 5.91 -20.37
CA ASN A 392 9.80 6.72 -19.21
C ASN A 392 9.93 8.23 -19.51
N GLN A 393 9.43 9.08 -18.62
CA GLN A 393 9.45 10.55 -18.65
C GLN A 393 10.41 11.19 -17.66
N ARG A 394 11.39 10.47 -17.09
CA ARG A 394 12.39 11.02 -16.15
C ARG A 394 13.16 12.26 -16.64
N HIS A 395 13.15 12.52 -17.95
CA HIS A 395 13.71 13.72 -18.57
C HIS A 395 12.82 14.97 -18.46
N VAL A 396 11.55 14.82 -18.09
CA VAL A 396 10.56 15.90 -17.90
C VAL A 396 10.71 16.48 -16.50
N LEU A 397 11.66 17.39 -16.31
CA LEU A 397 12.09 17.83 -14.97
C LEU A 397 11.06 18.64 -14.17
N ARG A 398 10.00 19.16 -14.82
CA ARG A 398 8.97 20.01 -14.20
C ARG A 398 9.55 21.22 -13.45
N GLU A 399 10.48 21.94 -14.07
CA GLU A 399 11.07 23.16 -13.51
C GLU A 399 10.04 24.30 -13.33
N ASP A 400 8.87 24.18 -13.97
CA ASP A 400 7.71 25.07 -13.82
C ASP A 400 6.99 24.93 -12.47
N VAL A 401 7.19 23.81 -11.76
CA VAL A 401 6.46 23.49 -10.54
C VAL A 401 7.08 24.23 -9.34
N TRP A 402 6.26 24.98 -8.63
CA TRP A 402 6.60 25.56 -7.33
C TRP A 402 5.48 25.26 -6.35
N VAL A 403 5.79 24.42 -5.36
CA VAL A 403 4.82 23.95 -4.35
C VAL A 403 5.31 24.39 -2.97
N THR A 404 4.43 25.07 -2.24
CA THR A 404 4.67 25.47 -0.86
C THR A 404 4.05 24.46 0.12
N ARG A 405 4.40 24.57 1.40
CA ARG A 405 3.73 23.81 2.46
C ARG A 405 2.21 24.02 2.42
N ASP A 406 1.79 25.27 2.30
CA ASP A 406 0.38 25.64 2.40
C ASP A 406 -0.45 25.10 1.23
N ASP A 407 0.17 24.90 0.05
CA ASP A 407 -0.47 24.20 -1.07
C ASP A 407 -0.78 22.73 -0.75
N LEU A 408 0.12 22.05 -0.03
CA LEU A 408 0.01 20.63 0.33
C LEU A 408 -0.97 20.34 1.48
N ILE A 409 -1.24 21.34 2.32
CA ILE A 409 -2.11 21.20 3.51
C ILE A 409 -3.43 21.98 3.40
N LYS A 410 -3.75 22.48 2.21
CA LYS A 410 -4.99 23.21 1.97
C LYS A 410 -6.17 22.23 1.92
N PRO A 411 -7.16 22.35 2.81
CA PRO A 411 -8.33 21.46 2.76
C PRO A 411 -9.11 21.70 1.47
N SER A 412 -9.64 20.63 0.89
CA SER A 412 -10.59 20.73 -0.22
C SER A 412 -11.93 21.24 0.29
N LEU A 413 -12.62 22.04 -0.53
CA LEU A 413 -14.01 22.42 -0.28
C LEU A 413 -14.97 21.41 -0.92
N GLY A 414 -16.13 21.22 -0.31
CA GLY A 414 -17.16 20.33 -0.82
C GLY A 414 -18.29 20.15 0.18
N THR A 415 -19.06 19.08 0.01
CA THR A 415 -20.23 18.78 0.84
C THR A 415 -20.13 17.40 1.49
N ILE A 416 -20.93 17.19 2.52
CA ILE A 416 -21.19 15.87 3.11
C ILE A 416 -22.63 15.53 2.75
N THR A 417 -22.87 14.57 1.87
CA THR A 417 -24.23 14.16 1.51
C THR A 417 -24.67 12.96 2.36
N ARG A 418 -25.99 12.73 2.46
CA ARG A 418 -26.52 11.50 3.07
C ARG A 418 -25.98 10.25 2.38
N THR A 419 -25.98 10.27 1.05
CA THR A 419 -25.45 9.18 0.22
C THR A 419 -23.96 8.93 0.49
N GLY A 420 -23.15 9.99 0.62
CA GLY A 420 -21.73 9.89 0.96
C GLY A 420 -21.50 9.33 2.37
N PHE A 421 -22.24 9.83 3.36
CA PHE A 421 -22.15 9.37 4.75
C PHE A 421 -22.52 7.89 4.88
N GLU A 422 -23.72 7.51 4.43
CA GLU A 422 -24.18 6.11 4.49
C GLU A 422 -23.34 5.20 3.57
N GLY A 423 -22.81 5.72 2.46
CA GLY A 423 -21.88 5.01 1.59
C GLY A 423 -20.54 4.69 2.27
N ASN A 424 -20.02 5.57 3.11
CA ASN A 424 -18.84 5.27 3.93
C ASN A 424 -19.13 4.14 4.93
N VAL A 425 -20.30 4.15 5.59
CA VAL A 425 -20.72 3.07 6.50
C VAL A 425 -20.80 1.74 5.74
N GLU A 426 -21.49 1.73 4.59
CA GLU A 426 -21.69 0.52 3.81
C GLU A 426 -20.37 -0.08 3.28
N VAL A 427 -19.54 0.74 2.64
CA VAL A 427 -18.27 0.28 2.05
C VAL A 427 -17.32 -0.24 3.13
N CYS A 428 -17.21 0.48 4.25
CA CYS A 428 -16.34 0.07 5.35
C CYS A 428 -16.79 -1.28 5.94
N VAL A 429 -18.10 -1.46 6.19
CA VAL A 429 -18.63 -2.73 6.73
C VAL A 429 -18.46 -3.88 5.74
N ARG A 430 -18.76 -3.67 4.44
CA ARG A 430 -18.58 -4.71 3.41
C ARG A 430 -17.12 -5.14 3.32
N TYR A 431 -16.19 -4.18 3.31
CA TYR A 431 -14.76 -4.47 3.25
C TYR A 431 -14.27 -5.20 4.51
N LEU A 432 -14.58 -4.67 5.70
CA LEU A 432 -14.19 -5.27 6.98
C LEU A 432 -14.73 -6.70 7.13
N ALA A 433 -15.97 -6.95 6.72
CA ALA A 433 -16.56 -8.28 6.80
C ALA A 433 -15.78 -9.28 5.93
N ALA A 434 -15.47 -8.91 4.68
CA ALA A 434 -14.66 -9.73 3.78
C ALA A 434 -13.23 -9.91 4.30
N TRP A 435 -12.61 -8.85 4.84
CA TRP A 435 -11.25 -8.89 5.38
C TRP A 435 -11.14 -9.80 6.60
N LEU A 436 -12.12 -9.74 7.51
CA LEU A 436 -12.23 -10.64 8.67
C LEU A 436 -12.49 -12.11 8.27
N ASP A 437 -12.97 -12.34 7.05
CA ASP A 437 -13.16 -13.66 6.46
C ASP A 437 -11.98 -14.09 5.57
N GLY A 438 -10.85 -13.36 5.64
CA GLY A 438 -9.63 -13.71 4.93
C GLY A 438 -9.50 -13.13 3.52
N ASN A 439 -10.39 -12.24 3.07
CA ASN A 439 -10.29 -11.60 1.76
C ASN A 439 -10.03 -10.08 1.87
N GLY A 440 -8.82 -9.63 1.50
CA GLY A 440 -8.44 -8.22 1.52
C GLY A 440 -8.63 -7.45 0.20
N CYS A 441 -9.04 -8.13 -0.88
CA CYS A 441 -9.20 -7.54 -2.22
C CYS A 441 -10.66 -7.76 -2.67
N VAL A 442 -11.50 -6.74 -2.49
CA VAL A 442 -12.95 -6.94 -2.40
C VAL A 442 -13.68 -6.13 -3.49
N PRO A 443 -14.43 -6.78 -4.39
CA PRO A 443 -15.31 -6.10 -5.32
C PRO A 443 -16.48 -5.44 -4.58
N ILE A 444 -16.54 -4.11 -4.56
CA ILE A 444 -17.64 -3.34 -3.95
C ILE A 444 -18.07 -2.26 -4.95
N HIS A 445 -19.35 -2.24 -5.33
CA HIS A 445 -19.90 -1.30 -6.31
C HIS A 445 -19.05 -1.14 -7.59
N TRP A 446 -18.58 -2.27 -8.14
CA TRP A 446 -17.74 -2.33 -9.35
C TRP A 446 -16.35 -1.69 -9.22
N LEU A 447 -15.86 -1.52 -7.98
CA LEU A 447 -14.50 -1.13 -7.68
C LEU A 447 -13.81 -2.28 -6.94
N MET A 448 -12.54 -2.52 -7.26
CA MET A 448 -11.68 -3.42 -6.51
C MET A 448 -11.10 -2.67 -5.32
N GLU A 449 -11.68 -2.86 -4.14
CA GLU A 449 -11.34 -2.12 -2.94
C GLU A 449 -10.30 -2.88 -2.09
N ASP A 450 -9.42 -2.12 -1.44
CA ASP A 450 -8.41 -2.56 -0.47
C ASP A 450 -8.59 -1.85 0.89
N ALA A 451 -7.67 -2.09 1.82
CA ALA A 451 -7.82 -1.57 3.19
C ALA A 451 -7.84 -0.04 3.25
N ALA A 452 -7.09 0.64 2.37
CA ALA A 452 -7.09 2.10 2.28
C ALA A 452 -8.49 2.68 2.03
N THR A 453 -9.35 1.99 1.27
CA THR A 453 -10.76 2.40 1.07
C THR A 453 -11.54 2.37 2.38
N ALA A 454 -11.40 1.30 3.18
CA ALA A 454 -12.05 1.20 4.48
C ALA A 454 -11.46 2.22 5.49
N GLU A 455 -10.16 2.49 5.41
CA GLU A 455 -9.47 3.48 6.24
C GLU A 455 -9.99 4.89 6.01
N ILE A 456 -10.07 5.34 4.76
CA ILE A 456 -10.62 6.66 4.47
C ILE A 456 -12.10 6.75 4.86
N ALA A 457 -12.88 5.68 4.64
CA ALA A 457 -14.29 5.66 4.99
C ALA A 457 -14.53 5.81 6.50
N ARG A 458 -13.88 5.00 7.33
CA ARG A 458 -14.01 5.08 8.80
C ARG A 458 -13.43 6.37 9.36
N THR A 459 -12.33 6.85 8.78
CA THR A 459 -11.64 8.06 9.25
C THR A 459 -12.44 9.33 8.93
N GLN A 460 -13.14 9.38 7.78
CA GLN A 460 -14.08 10.46 7.50
C GLN A 460 -15.28 10.46 8.45
N LEU A 461 -15.87 9.28 8.71
CA LEU A 461 -16.96 9.16 9.68
C LEU A 461 -16.52 9.69 11.05
N TRP A 462 -15.34 9.25 11.52
CA TRP A 462 -14.76 9.74 12.77
C TRP A 462 -14.55 11.26 12.75
N GLN A 463 -13.92 11.80 11.70
CA GLN A 463 -13.66 13.24 11.59
C GLN A 463 -14.94 14.06 11.65
N TRP A 464 -15.99 13.63 10.94
CA TRP A 464 -17.25 14.37 10.91
C TRP A 464 -18.01 14.28 12.24
N LEU A 465 -18.05 13.11 12.86
CA LEU A 465 -18.73 12.90 14.15
C LEU A 465 -18.03 13.63 15.31
N HIS A 466 -16.74 13.88 15.20
CA HIS A 466 -15.96 14.58 16.21
C HIS A 466 -15.80 16.08 15.93
N SER A 467 -16.34 16.60 14.82
CA SER A 467 -16.25 18.01 14.45
C SER A 467 -17.57 18.75 14.72
N ASP A 468 -17.48 19.92 15.35
CA ASP A 468 -18.65 20.65 15.79
C ASP A 468 -19.39 21.35 14.63
N GLY A 469 -20.72 21.32 14.67
CA GLY A 469 -21.57 22.14 13.79
C GLY A 469 -21.70 21.65 12.34
N LEU A 470 -21.22 20.44 12.03
CA LEU A 470 -21.36 19.87 10.69
C LEU A 470 -22.79 19.40 10.41
N HIS A 471 -23.23 19.63 9.19
CA HIS A 471 -24.52 19.19 8.69
C HIS A 471 -24.33 18.48 7.35
N LEU A 472 -25.16 17.48 7.09
CA LEU A 472 -25.36 16.97 5.75
C LEU A 472 -25.90 18.08 4.85
N HIS A 473 -25.73 17.92 3.54
CA HIS A 473 -26.23 18.86 2.54
C HIS A 473 -27.76 19.10 2.62
N ASP A 474 -28.51 18.14 3.17
CA ASP A 474 -29.96 18.27 3.39
C ASP A 474 -30.33 19.01 4.70
N GLY A 475 -29.33 19.51 5.44
CA GLY A 475 -29.51 20.20 6.72
C GLY A 475 -29.59 19.27 7.94
N THR A 476 -29.47 17.95 7.77
CA THR A 476 -29.43 17.02 8.91
C THR A 476 -28.13 17.18 9.68
N PRO A 477 -28.16 17.34 11.02
CA PRO A 477 -26.94 17.34 11.84
C PRO A 477 -26.11 16.06 11.64
N VAL A 478 -24.79 16.19 11.59
CA VAL A 478 -23.88 15.04 11.61
C VAL A 478 -23.54 14.72 13.06
N ASP A 479 -24.23 13.72 13.62
CA ASP A 479 -24.10 13.29 15.01
C ASP A 479 -24.17 11.76 15.13
N PHE A 480 -23.97 11.24 16.34
CA PHE A 480 -24.03 9.79 16.58
C PHE A 480 -25.44 9.20 16.34
N ALA A 481 -26.51 10.01 16.44
CA ALA A 481 -27.86 9.55 16.10
C ALA A 481 -28.01 9.30 14.58
N LEU A 482 -27.34 10.09 13.74
CA LEU A 482 -27.24 9.83 12.31
C LEU A 482 -26.47 8.52 12.04
N LEU A 483 -25.38 8.27 12.76
CA LEU A 483 -24.60 7.02 12.63
C LEU A 483 -25.44 5.79 13.03
N GLU A 484 -26.14 5.84 14.17
CA GLU A 484 -27.02 4.76 14.62
C GLU A 484 -28.10 4.45 13.58
N ARG A 485 -28.73 5.48 13.00
CA ARG A 485 -29.71 5.31 11.90
C ARG A 485 -29.08 4.67 10.68
N ALA A 486 -27.85 5.05 10.33
CA ALA A 486 -27.13 4.43 9.21
C ALA A 486 -26.88 2.92 9.47
N PHE A 487 -26.51 2.54 10.69
CA PHE A 487 -26.36 1.12 11.07
C PHE A 487 -27.68 0.35 11.04
N LEU A 488 -28.77 0.93 11.56
CA LEU A 488 -30.09 0.30 11.54
C LEU A 488 -30.61 0.07 10.11
N ASN A 489 -30.31 0.99 9.19
CA ASN A 489 -30.71 0.89 7.78
C ASN A 489 -29.76 0.04 6.92
N LEU A 490 -28.56 -0.26 7.43
CA LEU A 490 -27.53 -0.98 6.68
C LEU A 490 -27.99 -2.35 6.14
N PRO A 491 -28.70 -3.21 6.91
CA PRO A 491 -29.17 -4.50 6.39
C PRO A 491 -30.02 -4.36 5.11
N SER A 492 -30.86 -3.33 5.01
CA SER A 492 -31.68 -3.08 3.82
C SER A 492 -30.83 -2.62 2.62
N ARG A 493 -29.73 -1.90 2.87
CA ARG A 493 -28.78 -1.47 1.83
C ARG A 493 -27.88 -2.60 1.35
N LEU A 494 -27.52 -3.52 2.24
CA LEU A 494 -26.66 -4.65 1.91
C LEU A 494 -27.32 -5.61 0.90
N GLY A 495 -28.66 -5.68 0.88
CA GLY A 495 -29.42 -6.57 0.01
C GLY A 495 -29.33 -8.03 0.48
N ASP A 496 -29.18 -8.95 -0.46
CA ASP A 496 -28.99 -10.38 -0.14
C ASP A 496 -27.62 -10.63 0.50
N ARG A 497 -27.63 -10.69 1.85
CA ARG A 497 -26.42 -10.90 2.66
C ARG A 497 -25.68 -12.18 2.30
N SER A 498 -26.36 -13.22 1.81
CA SER A 498 -25.70 -14.50 1.48
C SER A 498 -24.72 -14.40 0.32
N ARG A 499 -24.81 -13.34 -0.49
CA ARG A 499 -23.94 -13.08 -1.64
C ARG A 499 -22.77 -12.14 -1.32
N ILE A 500 -22.67 -11.67 -0.08
CA ILE A 500 -21.63 -10.74 0.34
C ILE A 500 -20.42 -11.55 0.83
N PRO A 501 -19.20 -11.32 0.30
CA PRO A 501 -17.99 -11.90 0.88
C PRO A 501 -17.89 -11.56 2.37
N GLY A 502 -17.68 -12.58 3.23
CA GLY A 502 -17.67 -12.39 4.68
C GLY A 502 -19.04 -12.15 5.31
N ALA A 503 -20.14 -12.60 4.70
CA ALA A 503 -21.51 -12.42 5.20
C ALA A 503 -21.69 -12.75 6.70
N SER A 504 -21.02 -13.80 7.17
CA SER A 504 -21.02 -14.26 8.57
C SER A 504 -20.38 -13.25 9.53
N ARG A 505 -19.47 -12.41 9.03
CA ARG A 505 -18.68 -11.41 9.77
C ARG A 505 -19.31 -10.02 9.77
N ILE A 506 -20.44 -9.78 9.09
CA ILE A 506 -21.06 -8.45 8.98
C ILE A 506 -21.34 -7.82 10.36
N ASN A 507 -21.90 -8.58 11.30
CA ASN A 507 -22.21 -8.03 12.63
C ASN A 507 -20.93 -7.67 13.40
N GLU A 508 -19.87 -8.46 13.22
CA GLU A 508 -18.56 -8.19 13.80
C GLU A 508 -17.93 -6.93 13.18
N ALA A 509 -18.00 -6.79 11.86
CA ALA A 509 -17.54 -5.61 11.14
C ALA A 509 -18.26 -4.33 11.58
N ILE A 510 -19.58 -4.38 11.79
CA ILE A 510 -20.35 -3.27 12.37
C ILE A 510 -19.80 -2.91 13.76
N GLY A 511 -19.61 -3.90 14.65
CA GLY A 511 -19.07 -3.64 15.99
C GLY A 511 -17.62 -3.14 16.00
N VAL A 512 -16.81 -3.44 14.98
CA VAL A 512 -15.49 -2.85 14.81
C VAL A 512 -15.61 -1.39 14.38
N LEU A 513 -16.41 -1.11 13.33
CA LEU A 513 -16.60 0.25 12.84
C LEU A 513 -17.18 1.16 13.93
N ASP A 514 -18.22 0.70 14.63
CA ASP A 514 -18.88 1.42 15.70
C ASP A 514 -17.90 1.87 16.79
N ARG A 515 -17.06 0.95 17.29
CA ARG A 515 -16.02 1.28 18.27
C ARG A 515 -15.00 2.26 17.74
N LEU A 516 -14.56 2.10 16.48
CA LEU A 516 -13.58 3.00 15.87
C LEU A 516 -14.13 4.41 15.65
N THR A 517 -15.42 4.53 15.34
CA THR A 517 -16.08 5.83 15.16
C THR A 517 -16.44 6.53 16.46
N HIS A 518 -16.59 5.81 17.57
CA HIS A 518 -16.87 6.37 18.90
C HIS A 518 -15.63 6.63 19.76
N ALA A 519 -14.44 6.19 19.33
CA ALA A 519 -13.22 6.38 20.09
C ALA A 519 -12.83 7.86 20.17
N ASP A 520 -12.54 8.37 21.38
CA ASP A 520 -12.12 9.78 21.59
C ASP A 520 -10.86 10.15 20.80
N THR A 521 -9.99 9.17 20.57
CA THR A 521 -8.79 9.30 19.75
C THR A 521 -8.93 8.45 18.51
N LEU A 522 -8.70 9.06 17.35
CA LEU A 522 -8.68 8.35 16.07
C LEU A 522 -7.58 7.28 16.08
N GLU A 523 -7.97 6.01 15.98
CA GLU A 523 -7.05 4.88 15.87
C GLU A 523 -6.15 5.02 14.63
N ASP A 524 -4.89 4.63 14.74
CA ASP A 524 -3.91 4.87 13.68
C ASP A 524 -4.20 4.07 12.42
N PHE A 525 -4.68 2.83 12.56
CA PHE A 525 -5.06 1.92 11.48
C PHE A 525 -6.17 0.96 11.95
N LEU A 526 -7.22 0.76 11.14
CA LEU A 526 -8.28 -0.21 11.43
C LEU A 526 -7.77 -1.65 11.47
N THR A 527 -6.68 -1.92 10.75
CA THR A 527 -6.08 -3.26 10.66
C THR A 527 -5.54 -3.73 11.99
N LEU A 528 -5.10 -2.84 12.90
CA LEU A 528 -4.56 -3.23 14.20
C LEU A 528 -5.62 -3.93 15.09
N PRO A 529 -6.77 -3.30 15.42
CA PRO A 529 -7.81 -3.97 16.20
C PRO A 529 -8.54 -5.07 15.41
N ALA A 530 -8.58 -5.02 14.08
CA ALA A 530 -9.14 -6.08 13.26
C ALA A 530 -8.24 -7.32 13.22
N TYR A 531 -6.92 -7.15 13.17
CA TYR A 531 -5.94 -8.25 13.11
C TYR A 531 -5.95 -9.11 14.37
N ALA A 532 -6.26 -8.52 15.52
CA ALA A 532 -6.48 -9.25 16.77
C ALA A 532 -7.67 -10.24 16.71
N ARG A 533 -8.57 -10.08 15.74
CA ARG A 533 -9.74 -10.93 15.51
C ARG A 533 -9.55 -11.95 14.38
N LEU A 534 -8.45 -11.84 13.63
CA LEU A 534 -8.08 -12.88 12.68
C LEU A 534 -7.55 -14.11 13.42
N ASP A 535 -7.67 -15.26 12.73
CA ASP A 535 -7.27 -16.60 13.14
C ASP A 535 -8.24 -17.29 14.10
#